data_AF-A0A841DQJ3-F1
#
_entry.id   AF-A0A841DQJ3-F1
#
_cell.length_a   1.000
_cell.length_b   1.000
_cell.length_c   1.000
_cell.angle_alpha   90.00
_cell.angle_beta   90.00
_cell.angle_gamma   90.00
#
_symmetry.space_group_name_H-M   'P 1'
#
loop_
_entity.id
_entity.type
_entity.pdbx_description
1 polymer ?
#
loop_
_entity_poly.entity_id
_entity_poly.type
_entity_poly.pdbx_seq_one_letter_code
_entity_poly.pdbx_strand_id
1 'polypeptide(L)'
;MIPVSCGEIAEVVGGELVGAEPTAVVDGAVVVDSRKAGPGGLFVALPGERVDGHDFVAAATAAGATVSLTTRPVDGSPCIVVGDAQRALGDLARYVVAKLPDLTVIALTGSSGKTSTKDLIAQVIRPYGETVSPEGSFNNEIGHPLTALQATGSTKYLIAEMGVRSLGDITYLAGITPPAIGLVLNVGTSHIGKLGSQDNIALAKGELIEAVRAGGTAILNADDDRVAGMRGRTREKVLTFGEAAEAEVRATELKIDGEGRPTFTLHVGAGSAADDQPAFSTSVSLRFIGEHYVSNALAAAAVGVALGLTPEQIAAGLNAATPLSAARMELTERPDGVTIINDAFNANPESTRAALKSLAAIGRSRGARTWAVLGEMLELGDTSTAEHDAIGRLAVRLDVNRLVTVGAGAKPIHLGASLEGSWGNESAYVETIPDALALLRSELRAGDVVLVKSSKAAKLRSLADALLEDVQ
;
A
#
# COMPACT_ATOMS: atom_id res chain seq x y z
N MET A 1 9.50 -15.08 -14.87
CA MET A 1 10.54 -14.18 -15.44
C MET A 1 10.79 -14.53 -16.89
N ILE A 2 11.50 -13.67 -17.64
CA ILE A 2 12.10 -14.09 -18.91
C ILE A 2 13.06 -15.28 -18.68
N PRO A 3 13.23 -16.20 -19.64
CA PRO A 3 14.20 -17.28 -19.52
C PRO A 3 15.63 -16.73 -19.33
N VAL A 4 16.33 -17.19 -18.29
CA VAL A 4 17.75 -16.86 -18.03
C VAL A 4 18.49 -18.14 -17.67
N SER A 5 19.67 -18.35 -18.23
CA SER A 5 20.48 -19.53 -17.91
C SER A 5 21.10 -19.43 -16.51
N CYS A 6 21.33 -20.57 -15.85
CA CYS A 6 22.00 -20.62 -14.55
C CYS A 6 23.40 -19.98 -14.60
N GLY A 7 24.12 -20.10 -15.73
CA GLY A 7 25.39 -19.43 -15.96
C GLY A 7 25.28 -17.91 -15.97
N GLU A 8 24.31 -17.35 -16.71
CA GLU A 8 24.04 -15.90 -16.70
C GLU A 8 23.62 -15.41 -15.31
N ILE A 9 22.77 -16.16 -14.60
CA ILE A 9 22.36 -15.79 -13.23
C ILE A 9 23.59 -15.73 -12.34
N ALA A 10 24.43 -16.77 -12.33
CA ALA A 10 25.65 -16.83 -11.52
C ALA A 10 26.60 -15.66 -11.82
N GLU A 11 26.80 -15.29 -13.09
CA GLU A 11 27.62 -14.14 -13.48
C GLU A 11 27.05 -12.82 -12.93
N VAL A 12 25.75 -12.58 -13.12
CA VAL A 12 25.06 -11.34 -12.72
C VAL A 12 25.09 -11.14 -11.20
N VAL A 13 24.89 -12.21 -10.44
CA VAL A 13 24.85 -12.15 -8.97
C VAL A 13 26.22 -12.35 -8.32
N GLY A 14 27.28 -12.58 -9.11
CA GLY A 14 28.62 -12.89 -8.61
C GLY A 14 28.67 -14.18 -7.78
N GLY A 15 27.91 -15.21 -8.19
CA GLY A 15 27.78 -16.48 -7.50
C GLY A 15 28.56 -17.63 -8.16
N GLU A 16 28.76 -18.70 -7.40
CA GLU A 16 29.36 -19.96 -7.86
C GLU A 16 28.29 -21.03 -8.12
N LEU A 17 28.34 -21.68 -9.28
CA LEU A 17 27.45 -22.80 -9.60
C LEU A 17 27.93 -24.08 -8.90
N VAL A 18 27.06 -24.69 -8.11
CA VAL A 18 27.31 -25.96 -7.42
C VAL A 18 26.20 -26.95 -7.77
N GLY A 19 26.52 -28.04 -8.47
CA GLY A 19 25.55 -29.07 -8.82
C GLY A 19 24.48 -28.65 -9.84
N ALA A 20 24.64 -27.50 -10.50
CA ALA A 20 23.76 -27.00 -11.55
C ALA A 20 24.53 -26.85 -12.88
N GLU A 21 23.92 -27.27 -13.99
CA GLU A 21 24.49 -27.07 -15.33
C GLU A 21 24.41 -25.59 -15.74
N PRO A 22 25.49 -24.95 -16.24
CA PRO A 22 25.45 -23.55 -16.67
C PRO A 22 24.40 -23.26 -17.75
N THR A 23 24.05 -24.26 -18.56
CA THR A 23 23.06 -24.16 -19.64
C THR A 23 21.63 -24.44 -19.19
N ALA A 24 21.41 -24.91 -17.95
CA ALA A 24 20.06 -25.06 -17.40
C ALA A 24 19.37 -23.69 -17.33
N VAL A 25 18.06 -23.66 -17.57
CA VAL A 25 17.30 -22.42 -17.73
C VAL A 25 16.30 -22.27 -16.59
N VAL A 26 16.25 -21.06 -16.03
CA VAL A 26 15.18 -20.60 -15.14
C VAL A 26 14.20 -19.79 -15.99
N ASP A 27 13.00 -20.34 -16.20
CA ASP A 27 11.89 -19.74 -16.92
C ASP A 27 10.58 -19.71 -16.10
N GLY A 28 10.61 -20.29 -14.90
CA GLY A 28 9.50 -20.35 -13.95
C GLY A 28 9.46 -19.19 -12.95
N ALA A 29 8.79 -19.46 -11.82
CA ALA A 29 8.62 -18.50 -10.74
C ALA A 29 9.89 -18.41 -9.86
N VAL A 30 10.21 -17.19 -9.41
CA VAL A 30 11.20 -16.95 -8.38
C VAL A 30 10.49 -16.81 -7.04
N VAL A 31 10.86 -17.64 -6.05
CA VAL A 31 10.12 -17.73 -4.78
C VAL A 31 11.04 -17.84 -3.58
N VAL A 32 10.59 -17.32 -2.44
CA VAL A 32 11.24 -17.48 -1.12
C VAL A 32 10.49 -18.47 -0.21
N ASP A 33 9.31 -18.92 -0.64
CA ASP A 33 8.50 -19.93 0.04
C ASP A 33 8.59 -21.23 -0.74
N SER A 34 9.22 -22.25 -0.16
CA SER A 34 9.47 -23.54 -0.82
C SER A 34 8.18 -24.26 -1.21
N ARG A 35 7.05 -23.96 -0.56
CA ARG A 35 5.72 -24.49 -0.91
C ARG A 35 5.19 -23.94 -2.24
N LYS A 36 5.78 -22.84 -2.72
CA LYS A 36 5.46 -22.22 -4.01
C LYS A 36 6.52 -22.53 -5.08
N ALA A 37 7.54 -23.32 -4.75
CA ALA A 37 8.53 -23.76 -5.74
C ALA A 37 7.86 -24.71 -6.75
N GLY A 38 8.39 -24.72 -7.97
CA GLY A 38 7.84 -25.52 -9.05
C GLY A 38 8.83 -25.67 -10.22
N PRO A 39 8.45 -26.48 -11.23
CA PRO A 39 9.25 -26.71 -12.44
C PRO A 39 9.75 -25.42 -13.07
N GLY A 40 11.04 -25.38 -13.44
CA GLY A 40 11.65 -24.22 -14.11
C GLY A 40 11.95 -23.02 -13.18
N GLY A 41 11.56 -23.11 -11.90
CA GLY A 41 11.65 -22.01 -10.94
C GLY A 41 13.03 -21.85 -10.29
N LEU A 42 13.19 -20.74 -9.57
CA LEU A 42 14.35 -20.46 -8.72
C LEU A 42 13.88 -20.23 -7.28
N PHE A 43 14.46 -20.98 -6.35
CA PHE A 43 14.20 -20.81 -4.92
C PHE A 43 15.28 -19.96 -4.28
N VAL A 44 14.92 -18.94 -3.50
CA VAL A 44 15.87 -18.07 -2.81
C VAL A 44 15.89 -18.43 -1.32
N ALA A 45 17.00 -19.01 -0.86
CA ALA A 45 17.21 -19.39 0.52
C ALA A 45 17.65 -18.17 1.35
N LEU A 46 16.68 -17.48 1.96
CA LEU A 46 16.94 -16.35 2.85
C LEU A 46 17.01 -16.80 4.32
N PRO A 47 17.91 -16.22 5.14
CA PRO A 47 17.88 -16.41 6.58
C PRO A 47 16.66 -15.68 7.17
N GLY A 48 15.76 -16.40 7.83
CA GLY A 48 14.65 -15.82 8.59
C GLY A 48 14.95 -15.68 10.08
N GLU A 49 14.13 -14.92 10.80
CA GLU A 49 14.26 -14.77 12.27
C GLU A 49 14.07 -16.08 13.03
N ARG A 50 13.31 -17.03 12.46
CA ARG A 50 12.93 -18.29 13.11
C ARG A 50 13.36 -19.54 12.36
N VAL A 51 13.61 -19.42 11.05
CA VAL A 51 13.92 -20.56 10.18
C VAL A 51 14.92 -20.11 9.12
N ASP A 52 15.88 -20.97 8.78
CA ASP A 52 16.83 -20.73 7.69
C ASP A 52 16.27 -21.32 6.38
N GLY A 53 16.18 -20.50 5.33
CA GLY A 53 15.73 -20.93 4.00
C GLY A 53 16.53 -22.11 3.43
N HIS A 54 17.78 -22.29 3.86
CA HIS A 54 18.62 -23.42 3.43
C HIS A 54 18.01 -24.78 3.80
N ASP A 55 17.27 -24.85 4.91
CA ASP A 55 16.62 -26.09 5.36
C ASP A 55 15.52 -26.57 4.39
N PHE A 56 15.07 -25.69 3.48
CA PHE A 56 14.02 -25.99 2.51
C PHE A 56 14.51 -26.17 1.07
N VAL A 57 15.81 -26.06 0.81
CA VAL A 57 16.39 -26.19 -0.54
C VAL A 57 16.13 -27.57 -1.15
N ALA A 58 16.26 -28.64 -0.36
CA ALA A 58 15.95 -29.99 -0.82
C ALA A 58 14.47 -30.16 -1.19
N ALA A 59 13.57 -29.55 -0.41
CA ALA A 59 12.14 -29.55 -0.69
C ALA A 59 11.79 -28.77 -1.97
N ALA A 60 12.42 -27.61 -2.19
CA ALA A 60 12.24 -26.83 -3.40
C ALA A 60 12.77 -27.56 -4.65
N THR A 61 13.91 -28.24 -4.52
CA THR A 61 14.49 -29.09 -5.58
C THR A 61 13.54 -30.25 -5.91
N ALA A 62 13.01 -30.93 -4.90
CA ALA A 62 12.04 -32.01 -5.08
C ALA A 62 10.72 -31.52 -5.72
N ALA A 63 10.35 -30.25 -5.50
CA ALA A 63 9.20 -29.60 -6.15
C ALA A 63 9.48 -29.17 -7.61
N GLY A 64 10.72 -29.31 -8.10
CA GLY A 64 11.10 -29.04 -9.49
C GLY A 64 11.81 -27.71 -9.72
N ALA A 65 12.24 -26.99 -8.68
CA ALA A 65 13.07 -25.81 -8.87
C ALA A 65 14.36 -26.18 -9.63
N THR A 66 14.69 -25.43 -10.68
CA THR A 66 15.90 -25.66 -11.49
C THR A 66 17.17 -25.45 -10.68
N VAL A 67 17.17 -24.43 -9.82
CA VAL A 67 18.33 -24.04 -9.00
C VAL A 67 17.85 -23.27 -7.77
N SER A 68 18.65 -23.30 -6.70
CA SER A 68 18.45 -22.46 -5.52
C SER A 68 19.54 -21.41 -5.38
N LEU A 69 19.17 -20.17 -5.07
CA LEU A 69 20.11 -19.11 -4.68
C LEU A 69 20.37 -19.22 -3.18
N THR A 70 21.60 -19.53 -2.79
CA THR A 70 21.98 -19.86 -1.41
C THR A 70 23.24 -19.11 -0.99
N THR A 71 23.55 -19.09 0.32
CA THR A 71 24.82 -18.52 0.83
C THR A 71 25.86 -19.58 1.17
N ARG A 72 25.51 -20.85 0.98
CA ARG A 72 26.39 -22.02 1.12
C ARG A 72 25.87 -23.16 0.25
N PRO A 73 26.72 -24.10 -0.19
CA PRO A 73 26.26 -25.28 -0.90
C PRO A 73 25.31 -26.12 -0.02
N VAL A 74 24.34 -26.78 -0.66
CA VAL A 74 23.44 -27.74 -0.02
C VAL A 74 23.57 -29.06 -0.77
N ASP A 75 24.04 -30.10 -0.07
CA ASP A 75 24.34 -31.39 -0.67
C ASP A 75 23.12 -31.98 -1.40
N GLY A 76 23.35 -32.49 -2.60
CA GLY A 76 22.31 -33.11 -3.43
C GLY A 76 21.33 -32.12 -4.09
N SER A 77 21.56 -30.81 -4.00
CA SER A 77 20.69 -29.79 -4.61
C SER A 77 21.49 -28.82 -5.51
N PRO A 78 20.95 -28.45 -6.69
CA PRO A 78 21.57 -27.46 -7.57
C PRO A 78 21.50 -26.06 -6.92
N CYS A 79 22.65 -25.41 -6.75
CA CYS A 79 22.80 -24.13 -6.08
C CYS A 79 23.57 -23.10 -6.91
N ILE A 80 23.23 -21.82 -6.73
CA ILE A 80 24.08 -20.66 -7.02
C ILE A 80 24.45 -20.07 -5.66
N VAL A 81 25.71 -20.20 -5.28
CA VAL A 81 26.22 -19.80 -3.96
C VAL A 81 26.75 -18.37 -4.02
N VAL A 82 26.20 -17.48 -3.20
CA VAL A 82 26.54 -16.05 -3.14
C VAL A 82 26.90 -15.60 -1.73
N GLY A 83 27.56 -14.45 -1.60
CA GLY A 83 27.84 -13.86 -0.28
C GLY A 83 26.58 -13.32 0.43
N ASP A 84 25.57 -12.90 -0.33
CA ASP A 84 24.32 -12.33 0.18
C ASP A 84 23.16 -12.63 -0.77
N ALA A 85 22.26 -13.54 -0.36
CA ALA A 85 21.13 -13.98 -1.17
C ALA A 85 20.09 -12.87 -1.42
N GLN A 86 19.92 -11.93 -0.48
CA GLN A 86 18.98 -10.82 -0.64
C GLN A 86 19.50 -9.82 -1.68
N ARG A 87 20.79 -9.48 -1.60
CA ARG A 87 21.43 -8.61 -2.59
C ARG A 87 21.42 -9.24 -3.98
N ALA A 88 21.78 -10.52 -4.06
CA ALA A 88 21.76 -11.28 -5.31
C ALA A 88 20.36 -11.35 -5.94
N LEU A 89 19.30 -11.48 -5.14
CA LEU A 89 17.92 -11.39 -5.61
C LEU A 89 17.61 -10.02 -6.24
N GLY A 90 18.04 -8.92 -5.61
CA GLY A 90 17.93 -7.58 -6.17
C GLY A 90 18.73 -7.40 -7.47
N ASP A 91 19.94 -7.94 -7.54
CA ASP A 91 20.79 -7.89 -8.74
C ASP A 91 20.19 -8.66 -9.91
N LEU A 92 19.62 -9.85 -9.66
CA LEU A 92 18.89 -10.63 -10.66
C LEU A 92 17.65 -9.88 -11.17
N ALA A 93 16.85 -9.29 -10.27
CA ALA A 93 15.68 -8.50 -10.65
C ALA A 93 16.05 -7.31 -11.53
N ARG A 94 17.10 -6.57 -11.17
CA ARG A 94 17.64 -5.45 -11.95
C ARG A 94 18.05 -5.88 -13.36
N TYR A 95 18.74 -7.02 -13.47
CA TYR A 95 19.15 -7.58 -14.75
C TYR A 95 17.96 -7.96 -15.64
N VAL A 96 16.95 -8.62 -15.08
CA VAL A 96 15.73 -8.99 -15.83
C VAL A 96 14.99 -7.74 -16.31
N VAL A 97 14.82 -6.74 -15.45
CA VAL A 97 14.16 -5.47 -15.81
C VAL A 97 14.92 -4.75 -16.93
N ALA A 98 16.25 -4.72 -16.88
CA ALA A 98 17.07 -4.10 -17.92
C ALA A 98 16.96 -4.79 -19.29
N LYS A 99 16.58 -6.08 -19.33
CA LYS A 99 16.34 -6.84 -20.57
C LYS A 99 14.94 -6.62 -21.17
N LEU A 100 14.09 -5.81 -20.55
CA LEU A 100 12.71 -5.54 -21.00
C LEU A 100 12.58 -4.10 -21.53
N PRO A 101 12.88 -3.84 -22.81
CA PRO A 101 12.97 -2.47 -23.35
C PRO A 101 11.64 -1.72 -23.39
N ASP A 102 10.52 -2.44 -23.53
CA ASP A 102 9.17 -1.86 -23.60
C ASP A 102 8.51 -1.68 -22.21
N LEU A 103 9.19 -2.11 -21.14
CA LEU A 103 8.66 -2.05 -19.79
C LEU A 103 8.69 -0.62 -19.24
N THR A 104 7.53 -0.12 -18.83
CA THR A 104 7.41 1.14 -18.11
C THR A 104 7.23 0.88 -16.62
N VAL A 105 8.24 1.26 -15.83
CA VAL A 105 8.21 1.14 -14.36
C VAL A 105 7.54 2.36 -13.74
N ILE A 106 6.52 2.12 -12.93
CA ILE A 106 5.73 3.11 -12.19
C ILE A 106 5.96 2.89 -10.71
N ALA A 107 6.80 3.70 -10.09
CA ALA A 107 7.11 3.57 -8.66
C ALA A 107 6.30 4.57 -7.84
N LEU A 108 5.84 4.15 -6.66
CA LEU A 108 5.10 4.99 -5.73
C LEU A 108 5.52 4.81 -4.27
N THR A 109 5.51 5.92 -3.53
CA THR A 109 5.67 5.92 -2.07
C THR A 109 4.72 6.93 -1.41
N GLY A 110 4.58 6.83 -0.10
CA GLY A 110 3.72 7.68 0.72
C GLY A 110 3.67 7.18 2.16
N SER A 111 3.29 8.03 3.10
CA SER A 111 3.05 7.59 4.48
C SER A 111 1.78 6.75 4.57
N SER A 112 0.74 7.15 3.82
CA SER A 112 -0.55 6.47 3.71
C SER A 112 -1.02 6.34 2.26
N GLY A 113 -1.93 5.41 1.97
CA GLY A 113 -2.58 5.30 0.65
C GLY A 113 -1.81 4.53 -0.43
N LYS A 114 -0.57 4.07 -0.16
CA LYS A 114 0.28 3.35 -1.13
C LYS A 114 -0.43 2.18 -1.83
N THR A 115 -0.85 1.16 -1.07
CA THR A 115 -1.45 -0.04 -1.66
C THR A 115 -2.78 0.24 -2.35
N SER A 116 -3.63 1.10 -1.77
CA SER A 116 -4.91 1.50 -2.39
C SER A 116 -4.68 2.24 -3.71
N THR A 117 -3.69 3.12 -3.77
CA THR A 117 -3.33 3.84 -5.00
C THR A 117 -2.69 2.91 -6.02
N LYS A 118 -1.82 1.99 -5.61
CA LYS A 118 -1.26 0.93 -6.46
C LYS A 118 -2.36 0.09 -7.10
N ASP A 119 -3.37 -0.33 -6.33
CA ASP A 119 -4.51 -1.10 -6.84
C ASP A 119 -5.37 -0.28 -7.81
N LEU A 120 -5.57 1.01 -7.55
CA LEU A 120 -6.27 1.93 -8.45
C LEU A 120 -5.50 2.13 -9.77
N ILE A 121 -4.20 2.42 -9.70
CA ILE A 121 -3.32 2.54 -10.87
C ILE A 121 -3.42 1.27 -11.72
N ALA A 122 -3.28 0.10 -11.09
CA ALA A 122 -3.36 -1.18 -11.78
C ALA A 122 -4.69 -1.33 -12.54
N GLN A 123 -5.82 -1.01 -11.90
CA GLN A 123 -7.14 -1.11 -12.54
C GLN A 123 -7.31 -0.13 -13.69
N VAL A 124 -6.77 1.10 -13.58
CA VAL A 124 -6.84 2.11 -14.64
C VAL A 124 -5.99 1.73 -15.85
N ILE A 125 -4.80 1.15 -15.66
CA ILE A 125 -3.83 0.94 -16.75
C ILE A 125 -3.90 -0.46 -17.39
N ARG A 126 -4.40 -1.48 -16.67
CA ARG A 126 -4.51 -2.87 -17.17
C ARG A 126 -5.20 -3.02 -18.52
N PRO A 127 -6.27 -2.26 -18.86
CA PRO A 127 -6.87 -2.33 -20.19
C PRO A 127 -5.93 -1.94 -21.35
N TYR A 128 -4.81 -1.27 -21.06
CA TYR A 128 -3.90 -0.70 -22.05
C TYR A 128 -2.52 -1.39 -22.09
N GLY A 129 -2.35 -2.47 -21.33
CA GLY A 129 -1.11 -3.24 -21.29
C GLY A 129 -1.06 -4.27 -20.16
N GLU A 130 -0.37 -5.38 -20.43
CA GLU A 130 -0.07 -6.37 -19.40
C GLU A 130 0.70 -5.68 -18.25
N THR A 131 0.17 -5.85 -17.04
CA THR A 131 0.61 -5.11 -15.86
C THR A 131 0.98 -6.07 -14.75
N VAL A 132 2.24 -6.03 -14.32
CA VAL A 132 2.69 -6.65 -13.08
C VAL A 132 2.57 -5.64 -11.94
N SER A 133 2.01 -6.08 -10.82
CA SER A 133 1.83 -5.26 -9.62
C SER A 133 2.00 -6.13 -8.37
N PRO A 134 2.59 -5.59 -7.28
CA PRO A 134 2.83 -6.34 -6.05
C PRO A 134 1.54 -6.93 -5.48
N GLU A 135 1.60 -8.18 -5.06
CA GLU A 135 0.57 -8.78 -4.21
C GLU A 135 0.72 -8.26 -2.78
N GLY A 136 -0.36 -7.73 -2.21
CA GLY A 136 -0.33 -7.15 -0.87
C GLY A 136 0.67 -5.98 -0.76
N SER A 137 1.58 -6.06 0.23
CA SER A 137 2.56 -5.02 0.57
C SER A 137 4.01 -5.45 0.32
N PHE A 138 4.28 -6.09 -0.83
CA PHE A 138 5.63 -6.49 -1.24
C PHE A 138 6.42 -5.27 -1.72
N ASN A 139 6.88 -4.47 -0.76
CA ASN A 139 7.42 -3.12 -0.98
C ASN A 139 8.82 -2.91 -0.37
N ASN A 140 9.51 -4.00 -0.03
CA ASN A 140 10.80 -4.01 0.65
C ASN A 140 11.86 -4.76 -0.18
N GLU A 141 13.07 -4.87 0.36
CA GLU A 141 14.27 -5.50 -0.22
C GLU A 141 14.10 -6.97 -0.68
N ILE A 142 13.02 -7.63 -0.30
CA ILE A 142 12.68 -9.00 -0.73
C ILE A 142 11.47 -8.98 -1.66
N GLY A 143 10.35 -8.38 -1.24
CA GLY A 143 9.10 -8.41 -1.98
C GLY A 143 9.16 -7.64 -3.30
N HIS A 144 9.92 -6.54 -3.34
CA HIS A 144 10.06 -5.70 -4.53
C HIS A 144 10.79 -6.43 -5.67
N PRO A 145 11.99 -7.01 -5.47
CA PRO A 145 12.62 -7.88 -6.48
C PRO A 145 11.73 -9.05 -6.95
N LEU A 146 11.04 -9.73 -6.02
CA LEU A 146 10.16 -10.85 -6.36
C LEU A 146 9.02 -10.42 -7.28
N THR A 147 8.48 -9.22 -7.06
CA THR A 147 7.45 -8.65 -7.95
C THR A 147 8.04 -8.34 -9.32
N ALA A 148 9.20 -7.69 -9.38
CA ALA A 148 9.87 -7.35 -10.64
C ALA A 148 10.18 -8.60 -11.49
N LEU A 149 10.56 -9.72 -10.86
CA LEU A 149 10.84 -11.00 -11.53
C LEU A 149 9.60 -11.72 -12.09
N GLN A 150 8.39 -11.22 -11.80
CA GLN A 150 7.18 -11.70 -12.47
C GLN A 150 7.05 -11.14 -13.89
N ALA A 151 7.76 -10.04 -14.21
CA ALA A 151 7.72 -9.44 -15.54
C ALA A 151 8.28 -10.39 -16.61
N THR A 152 7.64 -10.36 -17.78
CA THR A 152 7.98 -11.14 -18.97
C THR A 152 8.15 -10.22 -20.18
N GLY A 153 8.50 -10.78 -21.34
CA GLY A 153 8.65 -10.00 -22.58
C GLY A 153 7.36 -9.31 -23.07
N SER A 154 6.18 -9.74 -22.59
CA SER A 154 4.90 -9.09 -22.93
C SER A 154 4.45 -8.05 -21.89
N THR A 155 5.10 -8.00 -20.73
CA THR A 155 4.75 -7.06 -19.66
C THR A 155 5.06 -5.63 -20.09
N LYS A 156 4.03 -4.78 -20.13
CA LYS A 156 4.15 -3.38 -20.52
C LYS A 156 4.34 -2.46 -19.33
N TYR A 157 3.70 -2.77 -18.21
CA TYR A 157 3.75 -1.95 -16.99
C TYR A 157 4.20 -2.76 -15.79
N LEU A 158 5.13 -2.22 -15.01
CA LEU A 158 5.49 -2.72 -13.68
C LEU A 158 5.19 -1.64 -12.65
N ILE A 159 4.24 -1.90 -11.76
CA ILE A 159 3.97 -1.02 -10.61
C ILE A 159 4.90 -1.44 -9.47
N ALA A 160 5.61 -0.48 -8.88
CA ALA A 160 6.56 -0.70 -7.80
C ALA A 160 6.16 0.10 -6.56
N GLU A 161 5.51 -0.55 -5.60
CA GLU A 161 5.27 0.07 -4.29
C GLU A 161 6.59 0.09 -3.50
N MET A 162 7.06 1.25 -3.06
CA MET A 162 8.33 1.38 -2.32
C MET A 162 8.10 1.84 -0.88
N GLY A 163 8.40 0.94 0.06
CA GLY A 163 8.41 1.19 1.50
C GLY A 163 9.68 1.92 1.93
N VAL A 164 9.62 2.58 3.08
CA VAL A 164 10.76 3.32 3.64
C VAL A 164 10.81 3.12 5.15
N ARG A 165 11.97 2.72 5.66
CA ARG A 165 12.27 2.61 7.10
C ARG A 165 13.47 3.50 7.47
N SER A 166 14.39 3.68 6.53
CA SER A 166 15.62 4.47 6.66
C SER A 166 15.89 5.28 5.40
N LEU A 167 16.75 6.29 5.50
CA LEU A 167 17.33 6.97 4.34
C LEU A 167 18.14 5.96 3.51
N GLY A 168 18.05 6.05 2.18
CA GLY A 168 18.68 5.15 1.22
C GLY A 168 17.83 3.94 0.81
N ASP A 169 16.75 3.62 1.54
CA ASP A 169 15.89 2.47 1.21
C ASP A 169 15.26 2.62 -0.17
N ILE A 170 14.71 3.80 -0.47
CA ILE A 170 14.06 4.05 -1.76
C ILE A 170 15.10 4.13 -2.87
N THR A 171 16.26 4.74 -2.62
CA THR A 171 17.38 4.74 -3.55
C THR A 171 17.78 3.32 -3.95
N TYR A 172 17.85 2.40 -2.97
CA TYR A 172 18.13 0.99 -3.24
C TYR A 172 17.03 0.32 -4.09
N LEU A 173 15.75 0.48 -3.72
CA LEU A 173 14.63 -0.13 -4.45
C LEU A 173 14.49 0.41 -5.88
N ALA A 174 14.69 1.72 -6.07
CA ALA A 174 14.70 2.35 -7.38
C ALA A 174 15.93 1.95 -8.21
N GLY A 175 17.05 1.63 -7.56
CA GLY A 175 18.22 1.02 -8.22
C GLY A 175 17.92 -0.36 -8.81
N ILE A 176 17.00 -1.13 -8.21
CA ILE A 176 16.55 -2.42 -8.73
C ILE A 176 15.59 -2.24 -9.91
N THR A 177 14.63 -1.32 -9.79
CA THR A 177 13.65 -1.01 -10.85
C THR A 177 13.65 0.50 -11.16
N PRO A 178 14.55 0.98 -12.03
CA PRO A 178 14.64 2.41 -12.35
C PRO A 178 13.30 2.96 -12.88
N PRO A 179 12.64 3.90 -12.17
CA PRO A 179 11.28 4.30 -12.52
C PRO A 179 11.25 5.27 -13.71
N ALA A 180 10.33 5.00 -14.66
CA ALA A 180 9.92 5.97 -15.67
C ALA A 180 8.95 7.01 -15.10
N ILE A 181 8.12 6.58 -14.14
CA ILE A 181 7.19 7.43 -13.40
C ILE A 181 7.44 7.24 -11.90
N GLY A 182 7.70 8.33 -11.18
CA GLY A 182 7.89 8.31 -9.72
C GLY A 182 6.83 9.16 -9.02
N LEU A 183 6.04 8.55 -8.14
CA LEU A 183 4.89 9.16 -7.48
C LEU A 183 5.07 9.24 -5.96
N VAL A 184 4.98 10.44 -5.38
CA VAL A 184 4.94 10.63 -3.93
C VAL A 184 3.54 11.10 -3.52
N LEU A 185 2.86 10.30 -2.69
CA LEU A 185 1.47 10.53 -2.30
C LEU A 185 1.31 11.58 -1.19
N ASN A 186 2.12 11.49 -0.13
CA ASN A 186 2.02 12.31 1.07
C ASN A 186 3.22 12.06 2.02
N VAL A 187 3.45 13.01 2.91
CA VAL A 187 4.38 12.96 4.06
C VAL A 187 3.60 13.14 5.37
N GLY A 188 3.08 12.02 5.89
CA GLY A 188 2.47 11.94 7.22
C GLY A 188 3.44 11.47 8.31
N THR A 189 2.91 10.96 9.42
CA THR A 189 3.67 10.50 10.60
C THR A 189 4.05 9.01 10.59
N SER A 190 3.76 8.26 9.53
CA SER A 190 4.16 6.84 9.42
C SER A 190 5.68 6.69 9.49
N HIS A 191 6.16 5.75 10.32
CA HIS A 191 7.59 5.51 10.59
C HIS A 191 8.33 6.67 11.27
N ILE A 192 7.63 7.65 11.86
CA ILE A 192 8.27 8.79 12.54
C ILE A 192 9.17 8.33 13.70
N GLY A 193 8.83 7.25 14.40
CA GLY A 193 9.70 6.68 15.43
C GLY A 193 11.04 6.15 14.92
N LYS A 194 11.17 5.83 13.63
CA LYS A 194 12.42 5.37 12.99
C LYS A 194 13.19 6.50 12.34
N LEU A 195 12.49 7.39 11.63
CA LEU A 195 13.09 8.48 10.86
C LEU A 195 13.26 9.77 11.68
N GLY A 196 12.63 9.86 12.86
CA GLY A 196 12.78 10.94 13.84
C GLY A 196 11.95 12.19 13.55
N SER A 197 11.71 12.55 12.29
CA SER A 197 10.92 13.75 11.92
C SER A 197 10.21 13.59 10.58
N GLN A 198 9.16 14.40 10.35
CA GLN A 198 8.50 14.48 9.04
C GLN A 198 9.44 15.00 7.94
N ASP A 199 10.42 15.82 8.29
CA ASP A 199 11.38 16.34 7.32
C ASP A 199 12.33 15.24 6.85
N ASN A 200 12.76 14.35 7.76
CA ASN A 200 13.50 13.14 7.39
C ASN A 200 12.64 12.16 6.57
N ILE A 201 11.34 12.06 6.87
CA ILE A 201 10.40 11.28 6.04
C ILE A 201 10.32 11.89 4.63
N ALA A 202 10.25 13.22 4.49
CA ALA A 202 10.24 13.90 3.20
C ALA A 202 11.56 13.68 2.42
N LEU A 203 12.71 13.78 3.12
CA LEU A 203 14.02 13.50 2.53
C LEU A 203 14.07 12.08 1.95
N ALA A 204 13.70 11.08 2.76
CA ALA A 204 13.71 9.68 2.36
C ALA A 204 12.73 9.40 1.21
N LYS A 205 11.53 9.99 1.24
CA LYS A 205 10.52 9.80 0.17
C LYS A 205 10.91 10.46 -1.15
N GLY A 206 11.53 11.63 -1.10
CA GLY A 206 11.93 12.31 -2.34
C GLY A 206 13.16 11.70 -3.01
N GLU A 207 13.84 10.72 -2.41
CA GLU A 207 14.78 9.84 -3.13
C GLU A 207 14.12 9.20 -4.36
N LEU A 208 12.80 8.94 -4.30
CA LEU A 208 12.05 8.42 -5.45
C LEU A 208 12.05 9.41 -6.63
N ILE A 209 11.93 10.70 -6.32
CA ILE A 209 11.86 11.77 -7.32
C ILE A 209 13.23 12.00 -7.94
N GLU A 210 14.30 11.86 -7.16
CA GLU A 210 15.68 11.89 -7.63
C GLU A 210 16.02 10.68 -8.51
N ALA A 211 15.39 9.53 -8.25
CA ALA A 211 15.63 8.30 -8.98
C ALA A 211 14.82 8.16 -10.29
N VAL A 212 13.90 9.09 -10.59
CA VAL A 212 13.18 9.10 -11.88
C VAL A 212 14.19 9.19 -13.02
N ARG A 213 14.13 8.23 -13.95
CA ARG A 213 15.08 8.16 -15.08
C ARG A 213 14.93 9.37 -16.01
N ALA A 214 15.98 9.65 -16.78
CA ALA A 214 15.96 10.67 -17.81
C ALA A 214 14.77 10.48 -18.79
N GLY A 215 14.07 11.57 -19.08
CA GLY A 215 12.85 11.60 -19.89
C GLY A 215 11.60 11.05 -19.17
N GLY A 216 11.70 10.75 -17.87
CA GLY A 216 10.60 10.27 -17.03
C GLY A 216 9.69 11.40 -16.54
N THR A 217 8.75 11.04 -15.66
CA THR A 217 7.83 11.98 -15.00
C THR A 217 7.78 11.76 -13.49
N ALA A 218 8.05 12.81 -12.74
CA ALA A 218 7.80 12.86 -11.30
C ALA A 218 6.37 13.38 -11.05
N ILE A 219 5.62 12.70 -10.18
CA ILE A 219 4.25 13.04 -9.82
C ILE A 219 4.21 13.41 -8.34
N LEU A 220 3.73 14.62 -8.04
CA LEU A 220 3.73 15.20 -6.71
C LEU A 220 2.33 15.61 -6.28
N ASN A 221 1.98 15.34 -5.02
CA ASN A 221 0.79 15.87 -4.40
C ASN A 221 0.96 17.37 -4.12
N ALA A 222 0.10 18.20 -4.71
CA ALA A 222 0.09 19.65 -4.52
C ALA A 222 -0.52 20.05 -3.17
N ASP A 223 -1.34 19.19 -2.54
CA ASP A 223 -2.00 19.47 -1.26
C ASP A 223 -1.09 19.23 -0.05
N ASP A 224 0.13 18.69 -0.27
CA ASP A 224 1.10 18.40 0.78
C ASP A 224 2.38 19.22 0.55
N ASP A 225 2.58 20.26 1.36
CA ASP A 225 3.71 21.20 1.23
C ASP A 225 5.08 20.51 1.14
N ARG A 226 5.27 19.40 1.88
CA ARG A 226 6.54 18.67 1.87
C ARG A 226 6.74 17.90 0.57
N VAL A 227 5.65 17.40 -0.02
CA VAL A 227 5.67 16.73 -1.32
C VAL A 227 5.82 17.76 -2.45
N ALA A 228 5.06 18.85 -2.42
CA ALA A 228 5.19 19.95 -3.38
C ALA A 228 6.62 20.53 -3.36
N GLY A 229 7.24 20.64 -2.17
CA GLY A 229 8.63 21.04 -2.00
C GLY A 229 9.67 20.13 -2.68
N MET A 230 9.30 18.92 -3.09
CA MET A 230 10.19 18.01 -3.84
C MET A 230 10.34 18.40 -5.32
N ARG A 231 9.61 19.40 -5.82
CA ARG A 231 9.63 19.86 -7.22
C ARG A 231 11.05 20.10 -7.76
N GLY A 232 11.94 20.62 -6.92
CA GLY A 232 13.33 20.96 -7.27
C GLY A 232 14.31 19.78 -7.21
N ARG A 233 13.88 18.59 -6.77
CA ARG A 233 14.75 17.40 -6.63
C ARG A 233 14.96 16.64 -7.93
N THR A 234 14.29 17.02 -9.01
CA THR A 234 14.44 16.42 -10.33
C THR A 234 14.48 17.47 -11.43
N ARG A 235 15.18 17.13 -12.53
CA ARG A 235 15.17 17.91 -13.77
C ARG A 235 14.13 17.41 -14.77
N GLU A 236 13.50 16.26 -14.47
CA GLU A 236 12.52 15.63 -15.33
C GLU A 236 11.18 16.37 -15.28
N LYS A 237 10.24 15.94 -16.13
CA LYS A 237 8.89 16.50 -16.14
C LYS A 237 8.26 16.29 -14.76
N VAL A 238 7.60 17.31 -14.24
CA VAL A 238 6.80 17.20 -13.03
C VAL A 238 5.35 17.42 -13.37
N LEU A 239 4.50 16.53 -12.88
CA LEU A 239 3.05 16.59 -12.94
C LEU A 239 2.51 16.67 -11.51
N THR A 240 1.52 17.53 -11.28
CA THR A 240 0.92 17.68 -9.95
C THR A 240 -0.50 17.13 -9.89
N PHE A 241 -0.90 16.64 -8.72
CA PHE A 241 -2.28 16.22 -8.44
C PHE A 241 -2.73 16.74 -7.07
N GLY A 242 -4.04 16.95 -6.90
CA GLY A 242 -4.60 17.39 -5.62
C GLY A 242 -5.94 18.12 -5.76
N GLU A 243 -6.39 18.77 -4.72
CA GLU A 243 -7.54 19.68 -4.73
C GLU A 243 -7.11 21.16 -4.90
N ALA A 244 -5.83 21.46 -4.64
CA ALA A 244 -5.17 22.74 -4.85
C ALA A 244 -5.40 23.29 -6.27
N ALA A 245 -5.64 24.60 -6.38
CA ALA A 245 -6.06 25.24 -7.64
C ALA A 245 -5.01 25.13 -8.77
N GLU A 246 -3.74 25.04 -8.39
CA GLU A 246 -2.58 24.90 -9.24
C GLU A 246 -2.29 23.44 -9.68
N ALA A 247 -3.02 22.46 -9.15
CA ALA A 247 -2.80 21.05 -9.48
C ALA A 247 -3.27 20.72 -10.90
N GLU A 248 -2.38 20.18 -11.72
CA GLU A 248 -2.68 19.83 -13.12
C GLU A 248 -3.74 18.73 -13.27
N VAL A 249 -3.81 17.81 -12.30
CA VAL A 249 -4.86 16.79 -12.16
C VAL A 249 -5.63 17.05 -10.86
N ARG A 250 -6.84 17.58 -10.99
CA ARG A 250 -7.56 18.16 -9.84
C ARG A 250 -8.97 17.63 -9.65
N ALA A 251 -9.43 17.58 -8.40
CA ALA A 251 -10.85 17.38 -8.08
C ALA A 251 -11.52 18.70 -7.66
N THR A 252 -12.77 18.88 -8.07
CA THR A 252 -13.69 19.89 -7.50
C THR A 252 -15.07 19.28 -7.26
N GLU A 253 -15.97 20.06 -6.67
CA GLU A 253 -17.38 19.67 -6.45
C GLU A 253 -17.53 18.33 -5.71
N LEU A 254 -16.60 18.06 -4.80
CA LEU A 254 -16.57 16.82 -4.02
C LEU A 254 -17.85 16.70 -3.19
N LYS A 255 -18.50 15.53 -3.34
CA LYS A 255 -19.67 15.12 -2.58
C LYS A 255 -19.46 13.70 -2.10
N ILE A 256 -19.85 13.42 -0.86
CA ILE A 256 -19.88 12.06 -0.32
C ILE A 256 -21.34 11.62 -0.30
N ASP A 257 -21.65 10.48 -0.90
CA ASP A 257 -23.00 9.91 -0.88
C ASP A 257 -23.32 9.26 0.48
N GLY A 258 -24.55 8.77 0.62
CA GLY A 258 -25.01 8.16 1.87
C GLY A 258 -24.36 6.83 2.25
N GLU A 259 -23.60 6.23 1.33
CA GLU A 259 -22.79 5.04 1.56
C GLU A 259 -21.32 5.40 1.84
N GLY A 260 -20.98 6.68 1.92
CA GLY A 260 -19.63 7.16 2.16
C GLY A 260 -18.75 7.17 0.92
N ARG A 261 -19.33 7.07 -0.29
CA ARG A 261 -18.60 7.04 -1.55
C ARG A 261 -18.43 8.44 -2.14
N PRO A 262 -17.22 8.84 -2.55
CA PRO A 262 -17.00 10.15 -3.12
C PRO A 262 -17.39 10.21 -4.61
N THR A 263 -18.03 11.32 -4.98
CA THR A 263 -18.21 11.79 -6.36
C THR A 263 -17.62 13.18 -6.49
N PHE A 264 -16.88 13.44 -7.57
CA PHE A 264 -16.21 14.71 -7.83
C PHE A 264 -16.07 14.97 -9.33
N THR A 265 -15.81 16.22 -9.68
CA THR A 265 -15.44 16.61 -11.05
C THR A 265 -13.92 16.54 -11.18
N LEU A 266 -13.43 15.63 -12.01
CA LEU A 266 -12.02 15.46 -12.36
C LEU A 266 -11.65 16.45 -13.47
N HIS A 267 -10.62 17.26 -13.22
CA HIS A 267 -10.01 18.16 -14.19
C HIS A 267 -8.63 17.64 -14.58
N VAL A 268 -8.31 17.67 -15.88
CA VAL A 268 -6.99 17.31 -16.41
C VAL A 268 -6.47 18.46 -17.26
N GLY A 269 -5.23 18.88 -17.01
CA GLY A 269 -4.59 20.03 -17.67
C GLY A 269 -4.90 21.38 -17.02
N ALA A 270 -5.42 21.37 -15.78
CA ALA A 270 -5.76 22.56 -15.02
C ALA A 270 -4.49 23.15 -14.37
N GLY A 271 -3.60 23.79 -15.12
CA GLY A 271 -2.34 24.27 -14.52
C GLY A 271 -1.37 25.00 -15.44
N SER A 272 -1.58 24.97 -16.77
CA SER A 272 -0.89 25.94 -17.62
C SER A 272 -1.58 27.29 -17.45
N ALA A 273 -0.88 28.25 -16.84
CA ALA A 273 -1.31 29.64 -16.59
C ALA A 273 -1.71 30.46 -17.86
N ALA A 274 -1.96 29.80 -18.99
CA ALA A 274 -2.30 30.40 -20.27
C ALA A 274 -3.81 30.29 -20.62
N ASP A 275 -4.56 29.34 -20.03
CA ASP A 275 -5.98 29.16 -20.34
C ASP A 275 -6.81 28.99 -19.05
N ASP A 276 -7.76 29.89 -18.82
CA ASP A 276 -8.70 29.93 -17.67
C ASP A 276 -9.69 28.74 -17.62
N GLN A 277 -9.46 27.72 -18.44
CA GLN A 277 -10.30 26.51 -18.53
C GLN A 277 -9.42 25.25 -18.56
N PRO A 278 -9.72 24.24 -17.74
CA PRO A 278 -9.05 22.95 -17.84
C PRO A 278 -9.30 22.34 -19.21
N ALA A 279 -8.27 21.72 -19.81
CA ALA A 279 -8.36 21.07 -21.11
C ALA A 279 -9.46 19.99 -21.16
N PHE A 280 -9.78 19.39 -20.00
CA PHE A 280 -10.87 18.43 -19.86
C PHE A 280 -11.45 18.43 -18.44
N SER A 281 -12.77 18.24 -18.34
CA SER A 281 -13.49 18.05 -17.07
C SER A 281 -14.55 16.95 -17.19
N THR A 282 -14.62 16.01 -16.24
CA THR A 282 -15.66 14.98 -16.21
C THR A 282 -16.02 14.55 -14.80
N SER A 283 -17.22 14.00 -14.62
CA SER A 283 -17.65 13.45 -13.34
C SER A 283 -17.04 12.06 -13.09
N VAL A 284 -16.53 11.85 -11.88
CA VAL A 284 -16.04 10.56 -11.39
C VAL A 284 -16.79 10.20 -10.12
N SER A 285 -17.38 9.01 -10.09
CA SER A 285 -18.03 8.42 -8.93
C SER A 285 -17.27 7.15 -8.53
N LEU A 286 -16.56 7.22 -7.40
CA LEU A 286 -15.78 6.10 -6.91
C LEU A 286 -16.69 5.08 -6.20
N ARG A 287 -16.34 3.79 -6.30
CA ARG A 287 -17.00 2.71 -5.56
C ARG A 287 -16.38 2.45 -4.18
N PHE A 288 -15.42 3.29 -3.79
CA PHE A 288 -14.64 3.17 -2.58
C PHE A 288 -15.24 4.02 -1.46
N ILE A 289 -15.06 3.61 -0.21
CA ILE A 289 -15.61 4.31 0.94
C ILE A 289 -14.54 5.20 1.56
N GLY A 290 -14.86 6.49 1.65
CA GLY A 290 -14.08 7.51 2.34
C GLY A 290 -13.45 8.53 1.39
N GLU A 291 -13.48 9.77 1.84
CA GLU A 291 -12.97 10.96 1.14
C GLU A 291 -11.49 10.84 0.74
N HIS A 292 -10.67 10.18 1.56
CA HIS A 292 -9.24 9.98 1.28
C HIS A 292 -8.96 9.19 -0.02
N TYR A 293 -9.95 8.47 -0.57
CA TYR A 293 -9.81 7.83 -1.88
C TYR A 293 -9.80 8.82 -3.05
N VAL A 294 -10.27 10.06 -2.87
CA VAL A 294 -10.19 11.11 -3.90
C VAL A 294 -8.73 11.41 -4.24
N SER A 295 -7.90 11.67 -3.24
CA SER A 295 -6.45 11.89 -3.43
C SER A 295 -5.77 10.69 -4.10
N ASN A 296 -6.11 9.45 -3.69
CA ASN A 296 -5.60 8.24 -4.34
C ASN A 296 -6.05 8.11 -5.81
N ALA A 297 -7.29 8.49 -6.12
CA ALA A 297 -7.82 8.46 -7.48
C ALA A 297 -7.19 9.54 -8.37
N LEU A 298 -6.92 10.73 -7.83
CA LEU A 298 -6.18 11.79 -8.52
C LEU A 298 -4.73 11.39 -8.80
N ALA A 299 -4.07 10.71 -7.85
CA ALA A 299 -2.75 10.15 -8.05
C ALA A 299 -2.74 9.09 -9.17
N ALA A 300 -3.76 8.21 -9.20
CA ALA A 300 -3.91 7.23 -10.28
C ALA A 300 -4.23 7.89 -11.64
N ALA A 301 -5.04 8.95 -11.65
CA ALA A 301 -5.31 9.74 -12.84
C ALA A 301 -4.03 10.41 -13.37
N ALA A 302 -3.20 10.98 -12.49
CA ALA A 302 -1.93 11.59 -12.87
C ALA A 302 -0.97 10.56 -13.49
N VAL A 303 -0.93 9.33 -12.97
CA VAL A 303 -0.18 8.23 -13.63
C VAL A 303 -0.76 7.94 -15.03
N GLY A 304 -2.08 7.88 -15.17
CA GLY A 304 -2.73 7.71 -16.48
C GLY A 304 -2.34 8.81 -17.48
N VAL A 305 -2.32 10.08 -17.05
CA VAL A 305 -1.87 11.22 -17.86
C VAL A 305 -0.40 11.08 -18.24
N ALA A 306 0.47 10.69 -17.30
CA ALA A 306 1.89 10.48 -17.57
C ALA A 306 2.16 9.32 -18.55
N LEU A 307 1.27 8.33 -18.60
CA LEU A 307 1.29 7.24 -19.59
C LEU A 307 0.65 7.61 -20.94
N GLY A 308 0.08 8.81 -21.06
CA GLY A 308 -0.58 9.28 -22.27
C GLY A 308 -1.99 8.73 -22.49
N LEU A 309 -2.66 8.24 -21.46
CA LEU A 309 -4.07 7.86 -21.53
C LEU A 309 -4.94 9.11 -21.71
N THR A 310 -6.05 8.96 -22.44
CA THR A 310 -7.00 10.06 -22.58
C THR A 310 -7.78 10.28 -21.28
N PRO A 311 -8.27 11.49 -21.01
CA PRO A 311 -9.05 11.75 -19.81
C PRO A 311 -10.32 10.88 -19.69
N GLU A 312 -10.94 10.50 -20.81
CA GLU A 312 -12.09 9.58 -20.84
C GLU A 312 -11.68 8.16 -20.42
N GLN A 313 -10.51 7.69 -20.87
CA GLN A 313 -9.96 6.39 -20.47
C GLN A 313 -9.69 6.34 -18.96
N ILE A 314 -9.10 7.42 -18.43
CA ILE A 314 -8.82 7.57 -17.01
C ILE A 314 -10.13 7.55 -16.20
N ALA A 315 -11.09 8.39 -16.58
CA ALA A 315 -12.36 8.47 -15.89
C ALA A 315 -13.15 7.15 -15.94
N ALA A 316 -13.15 6.46 -17.09
CA ALA A 316 -13.77 5.15 -17.22
C ALA A 316 -13.12 4.13 -16.28
N GLY A 317 -11.78 4.09 -16.21
CA GLY A 317 -11.03 3.24 -15.29
C GLY A 317 -11.36 3.51 -13.82
N LEU A 318 -11.42 4.79 -13.42
CA LEU A 318 -11.74 5.18 -12.04
C LEU A 318 -13.19 4.84 -11.64
N ASN A 319 -14.16 5.05 -12.53
CA ASN A 319 -15.56 4.72 -12.28
C ASN A 319 -15.82 3.19 -12.23
N ALA A 320 -15.01 2.41 -12.96
CA ALA A 320 -15.08 0.96 -12.98
C ALA A 320 -14.34 0.30 -11.81
N ALA A 321 -13.36 0.99 -11.22
CA ALA A 321 -12.49 0.43 -10.20
C ALA A 321 -13.27 0.03 -8.93
N THR A 322 -12.87 -1.11 -8.35
CA THR A 322 -13.43 -1.66 -7.11
C THR A 322 -12.33 -1.87 -6.07
N PRO A 323 -12.68 -1.96 -4.77
CA PRO A 323 -11.75 -2.40 -3.74
C PRO A 323 -11.16 -3.79 -4.08
N LEU A 324 -9.84 -3.93 -4.05
CA LEU A 324 -9.14 -5.22 -4.28
C LEU A 324 -8.44 -5.73 -3.02
N SER A 325 -7.88 -4.81 -2.24
CA SER A 325 -7.18 -5.13 -1.00
C SER A 325 -8.13 -5.18 0.19
N ALA A 326 -8.17 -6.34 0.85
CA ALA A 326 -8.95 -6.54 2.08
C ALA A 326 -8.51 -5.63 3.24
N ALA A 327 -9.42 -5.43 4.19
CA ALA A 327 -9.25 -4.67 5.44
C ALA A 327 -8.79 -3.20 5.25
N ARG A 328 -9.25 -2.56 4.15
CA ARG A 328 -9.00 -1.14 3.83
C ARG A 328 -10.30 -0.42 3.51
N MET A 329 -11.05 -0.03 4.55
CA MET A 329 -12.43 0.49 4.44
C MET A 329 -13.38 -0.48 3.74
N GLU A 330 -13.20 -1.78 3.99
CA GLU A 330 -14.00 -2.85 3.43
C GLU A 330 -15.35 -2.93 4.16
N LEU A 331 -16.44 -2.62 3.45
CA LEU A 331 -17.78 -2.66 4.02
C LEU A 331 -18.45 -3.99 3.73
N THR A 332 -19.01 -4.62 4.76
CA THR A 332 -19.82 -5.82 4.66
C THR A 332 -21.07 -5.64 5.51
N GLU A 333 -22.23 -5.92 4.92
CA GLU A 333 -23.51 -5.95 5.64
C GLU A 333 -23.83 -7.38 6.05
N ARG A 334 -24.08 -7.57 7.34
CA ARG A 334 -24.48 -8.86 7.92
C ARG A 334 -25.97 -9.14 7.66
N PRO A 335 -26.39 -10.41 7.62
CA PRO A 335 -27.80 -10.78 7.48
C PRO A 335 -28.74 -10.19 8.56
N ASP A 336 -28.22 -9.86 9.75
CA ASP A 336 -28.98 -9.25 10.84
C ASP A 336 -29.03 -7.70 10.77
N GLY A 337 -28.56 -7.11 9.68
CA GLY A 337 -28.64 -5.67 9.39
C GLY A 337 -27.54 -4.83 10.04
N VAL A 338 -26.53 -5.44 10.66
CA VAL A 338 -25.33 -4.73 11.14
C VAL A 338 -24.35 -4.53 9.98
N THR A 339 -23.80 -3.33 9.85
CA THR A 339 -22.76 -3.03 8.85
C THR A 339 -21.39 -3.00 9.52
N ILE A 340 -20.43 -3.76 9.00
CA ILE A 340 -19.04 -3.76 9.44
C ILE A 340 -18.16 -3.07 8.39
N ILE A 341 -17.34 -2.10 8.81
CA ILE A 341 -16.30 -1.45 8.03
C ILE A 341 -14.95 -1.94 8.58
N ASN A 342 -14.33 -2.88 7.89
CA ASN A 342 -13.02 -3.41 8.24
C ASN A 342 -11.91 -2.53 7.64
N ASP A 343 -11.21 -1.80 8.50
CA ASP A 343 -10.04 -0.98 8.16
C ASP A 343 -8.83 -1.34 9.05
N ALA A 344 -8.73 -2.61 9.43
CA ALA A 344 -7.74 -3.14 10.36
C ALA A 344 -6.48 -3.73 9.68
N PHE A 345 -6.14 -3.28 8.46
CA PHE A 345 -4.86 -3.64 7.84
C PHE A 345 -3.68 -2.96 8.55
N ASN A 346 -3.77 -1.63 8.75
CA ASN A 346 -2.82 -0.85 9.51
C ASN A 346 -3.47 0.46 10.02
N ALA A 347 -2.83 1.13 10.98
CA ALA A 347 -3.31 2.40 11.50
C ALA A 347 -2.16 3.37 11.81
N ASN A 348 -2.42 4.63 11.49
CA ASN A 348 -1.66 5.81 11.88
C ASN A 348 -2.68 6.95 12.14
N PRO A 349 -2.29 8.06 12.76
CA PRO A 349 -3.23 9.11 13.15
C PRO A 349 -4.07 9.61 11.97
N GLU A 350 -3.46 9.91 10.83
CA GLU A 350 -4.17 10.49 9.67
C GLU A 350 -5.20 9.52 9.08
N SER A 351 -4.83 8.23 8.91
CA SER A 351 -5.78 7.22 8.43
C SER A 351 -6.90 6.96 9.43
N THR A 352 -6.64 7.01 10.75
CA THR A 352 -7.68 6.84 11.77
C THR A 352 -8.64 8.01 11.78
N ARG A 353 -8.17 9.25 11.62
CA ARG A 353 -9.03 10.43 11.45
C ARG A 353 -9.93 10.29 10.22
N ALA A 354 -9.38 9.85 9.08
CA ALA A 354 -10.15 9.65 7.85
C ALA A 354 -11.23 8.56 7.98
N ALA A 355 -10.91 7.45 8.63
CA ALA A 355 -11.85 6.37 8.88
C ALA A 355 -12.99 6.81 9.81
N LEU A 356 -12.69 7.54 10.89
CA LEU A 356 -13.71 8.10 11.79
C LEU A 356 -14.64 9.10 11.09
N LYS A 357 -14.11 9.98 10.24
CA LYS A 357 -14.92 10.90 9.43
C LYS A 357 -15.89 10.14 8.51
N SER A 358 -15.41 9.05 7.91
CA SER A 358 -16.22 8.20 7.03
C SER A 358 -17.31 7.46 7.80
N LEU A 359 -16.99 6.90 8.98
CA LEU A 359 -17.96 6.31 9.91
C LEU A 359 -19.06 7.33 10.27
N ALA A 360 -18.68 8.54 10.65
CA ALA A 360 -19.62 9.58 11.03
C ALA A 360 -20.51 10.04 9.85
N ALA A 361 -19.96 10.13 8.63
CA ALA A 361 -20.73 10.46 7.44
C ALA A 361 -21.78 9.38 7.11
N ILE A 362 -21.39 8.11 7.12
CA ILE A 362 -22.29 6.97 6.90
C ILE A 362 -23.36 6.91 7.99
N GLY A 363 -22.96 7.05 9.25
CA GLY A 363 -23.86 7.07 10.40
C GLY A 363 -24.94 8.13 10.27
N ARG A 364 -24.54 9.38 9.98
CA ARG A 364 -25.49 10.49 9.76
C ARG A 364 -26.43 10.24 8.59
N SER A 365 -25.91 9.74 7.46
CA SER A 365 -26.75 9.50 6.29
C SER A 365 -27.79 8.39 6.51
N ARG A 366 -27.43 7.37 7.29
CA ARG A 366 -28.32 6.23 7.58
C ARG A 366 -29.22 6.46 8.80
N GLY A 367 -28.98 7.53 9.57
CA GLY A 367 -29.55 7.68 10.91
C GLY A 367 -29.13 6.54 11.84
N ALA A 368 -27.96 5.95 11.59
CA ALA A 368 -27.48 4.74 12.24
C ALA A 368 -26.61 5.07 13.46
N ARG A 369 -26.68 4.21 14.46
CA ARG A 369 -25.77 4.26 15.61
C ARG A 369 -24.39 3.76 15.18
N THR A 370 -23.38 4.57 15.44
CA THR A 370 -21.99 4.32 15.04
C THR A 370 -21.16 3.74 16.17
N TRP A 371 -20.32 2.77 15.83
CA TRP A 371 -19.35 2.13 16.71
C TRP A 371 -17.95 2.26 16.12
N ALA A 372 -17.00 2.80 16.87
CA ALA A 372 -15.59 2.80 16.54
C ALA A 372 -14.85 1.82 17.46
N VAL A 373 -14.28 0.77 16.88
CA VAL A 373 -13.47 -0.23 17.57
C VAL A 373 -12.01 -0.01 17.19
N LEU A 374 -11.25 0.60 18.09
CA LEU A 374 -9.91 1.13 17.82
C LEU A 374 -8.84 0.38 18.62
N GLY A 375 -7.81 -0.08 17.91
CA GLY A 375 -6.60 -0.66 18.49
C GLY A 375 -5.41 0.29 18.41
N GLU A 376 -4.26 -0.17 18.90
CA GLU A 376 -3.04 0.62 18.96
C GLU A 376 -2.53 1.01 17.57
N MET A 377 -2.12 2.27 17.44
CA MET A 377 -1.34 2.81 16.32
C MET A 377 0.16 2.72 16.67
N LEU A 378 0.94 2.04 15.84
CA LEU A 378 2.36 1.76 16.13
C LEU A 378 3.30 2.72 15.41
N GLU A 379 4.59 2.65 15.79
CA GLU A 379 5.70 3.43 15.21
C GLU A 379 5.60 4.96 15.39
N LEU A 380 4.85 5.41 16.40
CA LEU A 380 4.68 6.83 16.75
C LEU A 380 5.80 7.38 17.66
N GLY A 381 6.60 6.52 18.30
CA GLY A 381 7.63 6.96 19.25
C GLY A 381 7.02 7.76 20.41
N ASP A 382 7.68 8.84 20.81
CA ASP A 382 7.32 9.64 21.98
C ASP A 382 5.97 10.36 21.84
N THR A 383 5.44 10.53 20.62
CA THR A 383 4.13 11.16 20.39
C THR A 383 2.95 10.19 20.54
N SER A 384 3.22 8.90 20.77
CA SER A 384 2.18 7.85 20.81
C SER A 384 1.01 8.21 21.72
N THR A 385 1.26 8.57 22.98
CA THR A 385 0.19 8.91 23.92
C THR A 385 -0.65 10.09 23.46
N ALA A 386 0.00 11.16 22.97
CA ALA A 386 -0.69 12.38 22.53
C ALA A 386 -1.54 12.14 21.28
N GLU A 387 -1.04 11.37 20.31
CA GLU A 387 -1.79 11.05 19.09
C GLU A 387 -2.99 10.13 19.37
N HIS A 388 -2.84 9.14 20.25
CA HIS A 388 -3.95 8.30 20.69
C HIS A 388 -5.01 9.12 21.44
N ASP A 389 -4.62 9.98 22.38
CA ASP A 389 -5.54 10.90 23.07
C ASP A 389 -6.31 11.78 22.08
N ALA A 390 -5.62 12.36 21.09
CA ALA A 390 -6.24 13.20 20.05
C ALA A 390 -7.28 12.44 19.21
N ILE A 391 -7.05 11.16 18.91
CA ILE A 391 -8.05 10.31 18.24
C ILE A 391 -9.29 10.09 19.11
N GLY A 392 -9.10 9.87 20.42
CA GLY A 392 -10.20 9.75 21.38
C GLY A 392 -11.09 10.99 21.40
N ARG A 393 -10.47 12.18 21.50
CA ARG A 393 -11.17 13.46 21.44
C ARG A 393 -11.92 13.65 20.12
N LEU A 394 -11.28 13.30 19.00
CA LEU A 394 -11.91 13.41 17.69
C LEU A 394 -13.16 12.52 17.57
N ALA A 395 -13.12 11.29 18.10
CA ALA A 395 -14.28 10.40 18.06
C ALA A 395 -15.50 11.03 18.75
N VAL A 396 -15.30 11.70 19.89
CA VAL A 396 -16.37 12.46 20.59
C VAL A 396 -16.84 13.64 19.76
N ARG A 397 -15.93 14.46 19.21
CA ARG A 397 -16.28 15.62 18.37
C ARG A 397 -17.00 15.27 17.08
N LEU A 398 -16.88 14.04 16.60
CA LEU A 398 -17.58 13.53 15.43
C LEU A 398 -18.93 12.88 15.77
N ASP A 399 -19.35 12.95 17.03
CA ASP A 399 -20.57 12.33 17.58
C ASP A 399 -20.63 10.81 17.33
N VAL A 400 -19.48 10.13 17.44
CA VAL A 400 -19.45 8.66 17.39
C VAL A 400 -20.16 8.11 18.63
N ASN A 401 -21.22 7.31 18.44
CA ASN A 401 -22.11 6.92 19.53
C ASN A 401 -21.49 5.93 20.51
N ARG A 402 -20.56 5.10 20.04
CA ARG A 402 -19.83 4.12 20.85
C ARG A 402 -18.37 4.03 20.42
N LEU A 403 -17.47 4.09 21.38
CA LEU A 403 -16.04 3.90 21.20
C LEU A 403 -15.57 2.71 22.06
N VAL A 404 -14.99 1.70 21.42
CA VAL A 404 -14.36 0.57 22.11
C VAL A 404 -12.87 0.61 21.79
N THR A 405 -12.05 0.72 22.83
CA THR A 405 -10.59 0.71 22.70
C THR A 405 -10.04 -0.61 23.17
N VAL A 406 -9.18 -1.23 22.37
CA VAL A 406 -8.71 -2.60 22.58
C VAL A 406 -7.19 -2.62 22.74
N GLY A 407 -6.74 -3.12 23.89
CA GLY A 407 -5.32 -3.30 24.20
C GLY A 407 -4.66 -2.11 24.88
N ALA A 408 -3.66 -2.38 25.73
CA ALA A 408 -3.04 -1.40 26.62
C ALA A 408 -2.47 -0.16 25.89
N GLY A 409 -1.83 -0.34 24.72
CA GLY A 409 -1.29 0.77 23.94
C GLY A 409 -2.36 1.70 23.34
N ALA A 410 -3.59 1.22 23.16
CA ALA A 410 -4.72 2.02 22.69
C ALA A 410 -5.46 2.75 23.83
N LYS A 411 -5.17 2.43 25.10
CA LYS A 411 -5.86 3.01 26.27
C LYS A 411 -5.91 4.55 26.28
N PRO A 412 -4.89 5.30 25.83
CA PRO A 412 -4.98 6.75 25.77
C PRO A 412 -6.12 7.28 24.87
N ILE A 413 -6.58 6.51 23.88
CA ILE A 413 -7.78 6.86 23.09
C ILE A 413 -9.01 6.97 24.01
N HIS A 414 -9.22 6.00 24.90
CA HIS A 414 -10.36 6.01 25.82
C HIS A 414 -10.27 7.14 26.84
N LEU A 415 -9.07 7.41 27.35
CA LEU A 415 -8.85 8.53 28.26
C LEU A 415 -9.12 9.88 27.57
N GLY A 416 -8.65 10.06 26.34
CA GLY A 416 -8.91 11.27 25.56
C GLY A 416 -10.40 11.51 25.30
N ALA A 417 -11.15 10.46 24.94
CA ALA A 417 -12.60 10.54 24.79
C ALA A 417 -13.31 10.90 26.11
N SER A 418 -12.90 10.26 27.21
CA SER A 418 -13.46 10.51 28.55
C SER A 418 -13.26 11.97 28.99
N LEU A 419 -12.09 12.54 28.71
CA LEU A 419 -11.76 13.92 29.06
C LEU A 419 -12.38 14.96 28.12
N GLU A 420 -12.72 14.60 26.89
CA GLU A 420 -13.42 15.49 25.95
C GLU A 420 -14.91 15.65 26.29
N GLY A 421 -15.43 14.81 27.18
CA GLY A 421 -16.82 14.87 27.63
C GLY A 421 -17.69 13.75 27.08
N SER A 422 -17.17 12.54 26.85
CA SER A 422 -18.05 11.37 26.72
C SER A 422 -18.74 11.11 28.07
N TRP A 423 -20.07 11.04 28.11
CA TRP A 423 -20.82 10.89 29.37
C TRP A 423 -21.24 9.42 29.55
N GLY A 424 -20.71 8.72 30.54
CA GLY A 424 -21.15 7.35 30.90
C GLY A 424 -20.52 6.22 30.07
N ASN A 425 -21.34 5.34 29.48
CA ASN A 425 -20.94 4.08 28.80
C ASN A 425 -20.68 4.24 27.29
N GLU A 426 -20.42 5.46 26.81
CA GLU A 426 -20.17 5.75 25.39
C GLU A 426 -18.75 5.37 24.96
N SER A 427 -17.80 5.37 25.90
CA SER A 427 -16.43 4.89 25.67
C SER A 427 -16.11 3.74 26.62
N ALA A 428 -15.64 2.62 26.06
CA ALA A 428 -15.19 1.44 26.80
C ALA A 428 -13.72 1.13 26.48
N TYR A 429 -13.00 0.69 27.50
CA TYR A 429 -11.68 0.09 27.36
C TYR A 429 -11.75 -1.39 27.70
N VAL A 430 -11.20 -2.22 26.83
CA VAL A 430 -11.04 -3.65 27.05
C VAL A 430 -9.59 -4.06 26.79
N GLU A 431 -9.11 -5.03 27.58
CA GLU A 431 -7.71 -5.46 27.49
C GLU A 431 -7.48 -6.35 26.26
N THR A 432 -8.48 -7.16 25.88
CA THR A 432 -8.30 -8.22 24.89
C THR A 432 -9.34 -8.20 23.76
N ILE A 433 -8.98 -8.82 22.63
CA ILE A 433 -9.89 -9.03 21.49
C ILE A 433 -11.13 -9.85 21.88
N PRO A 434 -11.02 -10.97 22.63
CA PRO A 434 -12.18 -11.70 23.13
C PRO A 434 -13.16 -10.84 23.93
N ASP A 435 -12.67 -9.96 24.81
CA ASP A 435 -13.54 -9.08 25.60
C ASP A 435 -14.27 -8.06 24.70
N ALA A 436 -13.57 -7.50 23.70
CA ALA A 436 -14.17 -6.64 22.70
C ALA A 436 -15.29 -7.36 21.92
N LEU A 437 -15.03 -8.60 21.51
CA LEU A 437 -15.99 -9.42 20.78
C LEU A 437 -17.23 -9.72 21.62
N ALA A 438 -17.04 -10.10 22.89
CA ALA A 438 -18.14 -10.37 23.82
C ALA A 438 -19.02 -9.11 24.02
N LEU A 439 -18.40 -7.96 24.23
CA LEU A 439 -19.09 -6.67 24.36
C LEU A 439 -19.92 -6.37 23.10
N LEU A 440 -19.29 -6.39 21.93
CA LEU A 440 -19.94 -6.09 20.64
C LEU A 440 -21.11 -7.05 20.38
N ARG A 441 -20.94 -8.36 20.58
CA ARG A 441 -22.01 -9.34 20.40
C ARG A 441 -23.21 -9.08 21.31
N SER A 442 -22.98 -8.59 22.53
CA SER A 442 -24.07 -8.33 23.49
C SER A 442 -24.85 -7.04 23.23
N GLU A 443 -24.29 -6.09 22.47
CA GLU A 443 -24.83 -4.73 22.38
C GLU A 443 -25.15 -4.24 20.97
N LEU A 444 -24.57 -4.87 19.94
CA LEU A 444 -24.86 -4.55 18.55
C LEU A 444 -26.32 -4.90 18.22
N ARG A 445 -26.95 -4.04 17.42
CA ARG A 445 -28.33 -4.17 16.99
C ARG A 445 -28.44 -3.91 15.50
N ALA A 446 -29.50 -4.43 14.88
CA ALA A 446 -29.81 -4.17 13.48
C ALA A 446 -29.76 -2.65 13.18
N GLY A 447 -29.07 -2.28 12.11
CA GLY A 447 -28.84 -0.88 11.71
C GLY A 447 -27.57 -0.24 12.27
N ASP A 448 -26.87 -0.87 13.23
CA ASP A 448 -25.58 -0.35 13.73
C ASP A 448 -24.50 -0.40 12.64
N VAL A 449 -23.60 0.59 12.63
CA VAL A 449 -22.43 0.66 11.75
C VAL A 449 -21.15 0.61 12.58
N VAL A 450 -20.30 -0.39 12.34
CA VAL A 450 -19.10 -0.67 13.14
C VAL A 450 -17.85 -0.47 12.30
N LEU A 451 -16.99 0.46 12.69
CA LEU A 451 -15.63 0.59 12.16
C LEU A 451 -14.66 -0.21 13.04
N VAL A 452 -13.86 -1.09 12.44
CA VAL A 452 -12.75 -1.76 13.12
C VAL A 452 -11.43 -1.28 12.53
N LYS A 453 -10.55 -0.70 13.34
CA LYS A 453 -9.27 -0.14 12.87
C LYS A 453 -8.14 -0.32 13.87
N SER A 454 -6.98 -0.73 13.38
CA SER A 454 -5.78 -0.93 14.20
C SER A 454 -4.52 -1.07 13.36
N SER A 455 -3.34 -0.95 13.98
CA SER A 455 -2.10 -1.42 13.38
C SER A 455 -2.12 -2.93 13.14
N LYS A 456 -1.31 -3.42 12.19
CA LYS A 456 -1.26 -4.86 11.86
C LYS A 456 -0.95 -5.74 13.08
N ALA A 457 -0.06 -5.30 13.97
CA ALA A 457 0.36 -6.10 15.12
C ALA A 457 -0.66 -6.11 16.27
N ALA A 458 -1.60 -5.17 16.30
CA ALA A 458 -2.74 -5.19 17.23
C ALA A 458 -3.82 -6.21 16.82
N LYS A 459 -3.75 -6.76 15.59
CA LYS A 459 -4.55 -7.91 15.12
C LYS A 459 -6.07 -7.73 15.17
N LEU A 460 -6.62 -6.52 15.22
CA LEU A 460 -8.09 -6.35 15.21
C LEU A 460 -8.75 -6.80 13.90
N ARG A 461 -7.97 -7.12 12.86
CA ARG A 461 -8.50 -7.79 11.67
C ARG A 461 -9.24 -9.09 12.03
N SER A 462 -8.71 -9.90 12.94
CA SER A 462 -9.39 -11.14 13.34
C SER A 462 -10.68 -10.88 14.13
N LEU A 463 -10.80 -9.71 14.77
CA LEU A 463 -12.05 -9.28 15.41
C LEU A 463 -13.11 -8.95 14.36
N ALA A 464 -12.74 -8.20 13.31
CA ALA A 464 -13.64 -7.89 12.21
C ALA A 464 -14.10 -9.16 11.49
N ASP A 465 -13.19 -10.10 11.24
CA ASP A 465 -13.51 -11.39 10.60
C ASP A 465 -14.47 -12.21 11.48
N ALA A 466 -14.20 -12.33 12.79
CA ALA A 466 -15.07 -13.02 13.73
C ALA A 466 -16.49 -12.40 13.82
N LEU A 467 -16.59 -11.07 13.74
CA LEU A 467 -17.89 -10.38 13.71
C LEU A 467 -18.72 -10.72 12.46
N LEU A 468 -18.10 -11.22 11.38
CA LEU A 468 -18.81 -11.63 10.16
C LEU A 468 -19.23 -13.10 10.17
N GLU A 469 -18.49 -13.97 10.86
CA GLU A 469 -18.74 -15.42 10.88
C GLU A 469 -19.99 -15.83 11.67
N ASP A 470 -20.37 -15.09 12.72
CA ASP A 470 -21.38 -15.51 13.71
C ASP A 470 -22.84 -15.33 13.29
N VAL A 471 -23.14 -15.15 12.00
CA VAL A 471 -24.52 -14.94 11.51
C VAL A 471 -25.03 -16.14 10.69
N GLN A 472 -24.38 -17.30 10.81
CA GLN A 472 -24.88 -18.57 10.27
C GLN A 472 -25.87 -19.26 11.20
#